data_AF-A0A382T226-F1
#
_entry.id   AF-A0A382T226-F1
#
_cell.length_a   1.000
_cell.length_b   1.000
_cell.length_c   1.000
_cell.angle_alpha   90.00
_cell.angle_beta   90.00
_cell.angle_gamma   90.00
#
_symmetry.space_group_name_H-M   'P 1'
#
loop_
_entity.id
_entity.type
_entity.pdbx_description
1 polymer ?
#
loop_
_entity_poly.entity_id
_entity_poly.type
_entity_poly.pdbx_seq_one_letter_code
_entity_poly.pdbx_strand_id
1 'polypeptide(L)'
;MAGPYNSSVIRAAERQVQNARSEGADYSLIVIGRKARDYFAFRNFNVDSYTEGISDNPSYEDARRISEIVSAMFAEGKVDRVELVYTEFLSIGSQK
;
A
#
# COMPACT_ATOMS: atom_id res chain seq x y z
N MET A 1 -17.99 2.06 -9.46
CA MET A 1 -17.66 1.96 -8.01
C MET A 1 -17.23 0.53 -7.71
N ALA A 2 -15.91 0.28 -7.56
CA ALA A 2 -15.39 -1.03 -7.16
C ALA A 2 -15.71 -1.29 -5.67
N GLY A 3 -16.72 -2.13 -5.41
CA GLY A 3 -17.34 -2.36 -4.09
C GLY A 3 -16.38 -2.84 -2.98
N PRO A 4 -16.54 -4.06 -2.42
CA PRO A 4 -15.71 -4.53 -1.30
C PRO A 4 -14.22 -4.69 -1.64
N TYR A 5 -13.85 -4.73 -2.93
CA TYR A 5 -12.48 -4.89 -3.46
C TYR A 5 -11.47 -3.93 -2.84
N ASN A 6 -11.69 -2.62 -3.00
CA ASN A 6 -10.77 -1.63 -2.48
C ASN A 6 -10.79 -1.59 -0.94
N SER A 7 -11.84 -2.09 -0.29
CA SER A 7 -11.96 -2.03 1.16
C SER A 7 -11.23 -3.17 1.89
N SER A 8 -11.07 -4.35 1.29
CA SER A 8 -10.37 -5.47 1.91
C SER A 8 -8.87 -5.20 2.00
N VAL A 9 -8.25 -4.77 0.90
CA VAL A 9 -6.81 -4.47 0.82
C VAL A 9 -6.42 -3.30 1.72
N ILE A 10 -7.22 -2.24 1.75
CA ILE A 10 -7.00 -1.09 2.63
C ILE A 10 -7.08 -1.50 4.10
N ARG A 11 -8.08 -2.31 4.48
CA ARG A 11 -8.20 -2.84 5.85
C ARG A 11 -7.07 -3.81 6.20
N ALA A 12 -6.57 -4.58 5.24
CA ALA A 12 -5.42 -5.46 5.46
C ALA A 12 -4.15 -4.66 5.73
N ALA A 13 -3.89 -3.61 4.94
CA ALA A 13 -2.78 -2.69 5.18
C ALA A 13 -2.90 -1.98 6.53
N GLU A 14 -4.10 -1.49 6.89
CA GLU A 14 -4.35 -0.90 8.22
C GLU A 14 -3.99 -1.88 9.35
N ARG A 15 -4.41 -3.15 9.24
CA ARG A 15 -4.05 -4.18 10.24
C ARG A 15 -2.55 -4.38 10.35
N GLN A 16 -1.81 -4.40 9.24
CA GLN A 16 -0.35 -4.55 9.29
C GLN A 16 0.33 -3.37 9.99
N VAL A 17 -0.09 -2.14 9.69
CA VAL A 17 0.43 -0.95 10.37
C VAL A 17 0.12 -0.99 11.87
N GLN A 18 -1.10 -1.38 12.24
CA GLN A 18 -1.48 -1.48 13.66
C GLN A 18 -0.70 -2.59 14.39
N ASN A 19 -0.47 -3.73 13.75
CA ASN A 19 0.35 -4.81 14.30
C ASN A 19 1.79 -4.34 14.55
N ALA A 20 2.43 -3.72 13.55
CA ALA A 20 3.77 -3.17 13.68
C ALA A 20 3.87 -2.15 14.83
N ARG A 21 2.91 -1.22 14.92
CA ARG A 21 2.83 -0.25 16.04
C ARG A 21 2.65 -0.94 17.39
N SER A 22 1.84 -2.00 17.46
CA SER A 22 1.63 -2.77 18.71
C SER A 22 2.88 -3.52 19.17
N GLU A 23 3.76 -3.85 18.24
CA GLU A 23 5.08 -4.44 18.50
C GLU A 23 6.16 -3.36 18.81
N GLY A 24 5.78 -2.08 18.82
CA GLY A 24 6.67 -0.95 19.11
C GLY A 24 7.48 -0.47 17.91
N ALA A 25 7.19 -0.96 16.69
CA ALA A 25 7.83 -0.50 15.47
C ALA A 25 7.16 0.78 14.93
N ASP A 26 7.96 1.64 14.31
CA ASP A 26 7.44 2.72 13.47
C ASP A 26 7.06 2.19 12.08
N TYR A 27 6.36 2.98 11.29
CA TYR A 27 5.90 2.58 9.96
C TYR A 27 6.11 3.69 8.94
N SER A 28 6.37 3.28 7.70
CA SER A 28 6.23 4.15 6.54
C SER A 28 5.14 3.61 5.62
N LEU A 29 4.23 4.49 5.19
CA LEU A 29 3.04 4.13 4.42
C LEU A 29 3.07 4.79 3.04
N ILE A 30 3.29 3.96 2.02
CA ILE A 30 3.22 4.34 0.61
C ILE A 30 1.92 3.78 0.03
N VAL A 31 1.10 4.63 -0.57
CA VAL A 31 -0.22 4.23 -1.09
C VAL A 31 -0.36 4.53 -2.57
N ILE A 32 -1.05 3.62 -3.26
CA ILE A 32 -1.36 3.74 -4.68
C ILE A 32 -2.86 3.96 -4.82
N GLY A 33 -3.25 5.05 -5.48
CA GLY A 33 -4.63 5.35 -5.80
C GLY A 33 -5.38 6.16 -4.74
N ARG A 34 -6.23 7.08 -5.22
CA ARG A 34 -6.87 8.14 -4.42
C ARG A 34 -7.65 7.59 -3.22
N LYS A 35 -8.37 6.48 -3.39
CA LYS A 35 -9.20 5.89 -2.33
C LYS A 35 -8.38 5.44 -1.12
N ALA A 36 -7.17 4.92 -1.31
CA ALA A 36 -6.29 4.55 -0.20
C ALA A 36 -5.77 5.79 0.53
N ARG A 37 -5.28 6.78 -0.22
CA ARG A 37 -4.85 8.08 0.33
C ARG A 37 -5.93 8.70 1.21
N ASP A 38 -7.14 8.87 0.66
CA ASP A 38 -8.24 9.53 1.36
C ASP A 38 -8.65 8.75 2.62
N TYR A 39 -8.65 7.41 2.54
CA TYR A 39 -8.98 6.55 3.68
C TYR A 39 -8.02 6.72 4.85
N PHE A 40 -6.71 6.68 4.59
CA PHE A 40 -5.67 6.77 5.61
C PHE A 40 -5.55 8.19 6.15
N ALA A 41 -5.63 9.21 5.28
CA ALA A 41 -5.64 10.61 5.69
C ALA A 41 -6.83 10.92 6.62
N PHE A 42 -8.04 10.45 6.28
CA PHE A 42 -9.23 10.62 7.13
C PHE A 42 -9.08 9.98 8.53
N ARG A 43 -8.29 8.91 8.64
CA ARG A 43 -7.98 8.23 9.92
C ARG A 43 -6.71 8.72 10.59
N ASN A 44 -6.15 9.83 10.11
CA ASN A 44 -4.99 10.49 10.70
C ASN A 44 -3.72 9.62 10.69
N PHE A 45 -3.59 8.72 9.71
CA PHE A 45 -2.33 8.04 9.43
C PHE A 45 -1.42 8.97 8.62
N ASN A 46 -0.13 9.01 8.96
CA ASN A 46 0.88 9.59 8.09
C ASN A 46 1.01 8.74 6.81
N VAL A 47 0.98 9.39 5.65
CA VAL A 47 1.17 8.79 4.32
C VAL A 47 2.40 9.45 3.71
N ASP A 48 3.52 8.72 3.66
CA ASP A 48 4.81 9.28 3.25
C ASP A 48 4.91 9.48 1.75
N SER A 49 4.22 8.63 0.97
CA SER A 49 4.19 8.76 -0.48
C SER A 49 2.85 8.28 -1.05
N TYR A 50 2.41 8.96 -2.11
CA TYR A 50 1.17 8.69 -2.81
C TYR A 50 1.43 8.71 -4.32
N THR A 51 1.05 7.63 -4.99
CA THR A 51 1.08 7.55 -6.46
C THR A 51 -0.32 7.45 -7.02
N GLU A 52 -0.61 8.24 -8.05
CA GLU A 52 -1.85 8.15 -8.82
C GLU A 52 -1.59 7.92 -10.31
N GLY A 53 -2.67 7.75 -11.07
CA GLY A 53 -2.58 7.60 -12.52
C GLY A 53 -2.03 6.25 -12.99
N ILE A 54 -1.95 5.24 -12.11
CA ILE A 54 -1.73 3.86 -12.55
C ILE A 54 -2.99 3.40 -13.28
N SER A 55 -2.82 2.98 -14.53
CA SER A 55 -3.94 2.53 -15.36
C SER A 55 -4.51 1.20 -14.85
N ASP A 56 -5.70 0.83 -15.31
CA ASP A 56 -6.29 -0.49 -15.03
C ASP A 56 -5.42 -1.65 -15.54
N ASN A 57 -4.46 -1.38 -16.43
CA ASN A 57 -3.43 -2.31 -16.86
C ASN A 57 -2.03 -1.74 -16.50
N PRO A 58 -1.56 -1.90 -15.26
CA PRO A 58 -0.29 -1.34 -14.81
C PRO A 58 0.87 -1.84 -15.68
N SER A 59 1.77 -0.93 -16.06
CA SER A 59 2.97 -1.25 -16.81
C SER A 59 4.12 -1.64 -15.89
N TYR A 60 5.16 -2.27 -16.45
CA TYR A 60 6.41 -2.51 -15.73
C TYR A 60 7.03 -1.21 -15.21
N GLU A 61 6.97 -0.13 -16.00
CA GLU A 61 7.50 1.18 -15.60
C GLU A 61 6.75 1.77 -14.39
N ASP A 62 5.44 1.50 -14.25
CA ASP A 62 4.69 1.90 -13.05
C ASP A 62 5.20 1.18 -11.81
N ALA A 63 5.43 -0.13 -11.90
CA ALA A 63 5.99 -0.93 -10.81
C ALA A 63 7.43 -0.50 -10.49
N ARG A 64 8.24 -0.27 -11.52
CA ARG A 64 9.64 0.15 -11.40
C ARG A 64 9.76 1.44 -10.62
N ARG A 65 9.00 2.48 -10.96
CA ARG A 65 9.00 3.77 -10.24
C ARG A 65 8.74 3.63 -8.75
N ILE A 66 7.83 2.73 -8.37
CA ILE A 66 7.49 2.49 -6.96
C ILE A 66 8.60 1.68 -6.28
N SER A 67 9.15 0.68 -6.97
CA SER A 67 10.26 -0.12 -6.45
C SER A 67 11.51 0.72 -6.19
N GLU A 68 11.83 1.69 -7.04
CA GLU A 68 12.99 2.58 -6.85
C GLU A 68 12.90 3.37 -5.54
N ILE A 69 11.70 3.87 -5.20
CA ILE A 69 11.45 4.58 -3.94
C ILE A 69 11.69 3.65 -2.75
N VAL A 70 11.07 2.48 -2.78
CA VAL A 70 11.10 1.52 -1.66
C VAL A 70 12.50 0.93 -1.48
N SER A 71 13.18 0.60 -2.58
CA SER A 71 14.56 0.10 -2.56
C SER A 71 15.54 1.15 -2.05
N ALA A 72 15.36 2.43 -2.40
CA ALA A 72 16.20 3.51 -1.86
C ALA A 72 16.01 3.65 -0.34
N MET A 73 14.76 3.63 0.14
CA MET A 73 14.47 3.70 1.58
C MET A 73 15.13 2.55 2.36
N PHE A 74 15.09 1.34 1.81
CA PHE A 74 15.73 0.18 2.41
C PHE A 74 17.26 0.30 2.37
N ALA A 75 17.85 0.66 1.22
CA ALA A 75 19.29 0.80 1.06
C ALA A 75 19.89 1.90 1.95
N GLU A 76 19.14 2.97 2.21
CA GLU A 76 19.52 4.06 3.10
C GLU A 76 19.30 3.74 4.59
N GLY A 77 18.75 2.57 4.92
CA GLY A 77 18.44 2.18 6.30
C GLY A 77 17.28 2.95 6.93
N LYS A 78 16.41 3.56 6.13
CA LYS A 78 15.20 4.24 6.62
C LYS A 78 14.11 3.25 7.01
N VAL A 79 14.14 2.05 6.45
CA VAL A 79 13.23 0.94 6.79
C VAL A 79 13.99 -0.37 6.83
N ASP A 80 13.66 -1.24 7.77
CA ASP A 80 14.26 -2.57 7.92
C ASP A 80 13.44 -3.69 7.26
N ARG A 81 12.16 -3.40 6.94
CA ARG A 81 11.22 -4.35 6.33
C ARG A 81 10.31 -3.64 5.34
N VAL A 82 10.05 -4.31 4.22
CA VAL A 82 9.13 -3.86 3.17
C VAL A 82 8.03 -4.90 3.01
N GLU A 83 6.78 -4.46 3.10
CA GLU A 83 5.60 -5.30 2.90
C GLU A 83 4.75 -4.73 1.75
N LEU A 84 4.42 -5.58 0.77
CA LEU A 84 3.51 -5.21 -0.31
C LEU A 84 2.13 -5.80 -0.02
N VAL A 85 1.14 -4.93 0.16
CA VAL A 85 -0.26 -5.33 0.37
C VAL A 85 -1.04 -5.03 -0.91
N TYR A 86 -1.51 -6.08 -1.57
CA TYR A 86 -2.26 -6.02 -2.82
C TYR A 86 -3.36 -7.07 -2.82
N THR A 87 -4.37 -6.90 -3.68
CA THR A 87 -5.37 -7.94 -3.90
C THR A 87 -4.89 -8.89 -4.98
N GLU A 88 -4.88 -10.18 -4.68
CA GLU A 88 -4.56 -11.20 -5.67
C GLU A 88 -5.86 -11.66 -6.35
N PHE A 89 -5.99 -11.41 -7.66
CA PHE A 89 -7.14 -11.89 -8.43
C PHE A 89 -6.95 -13.38 -8.76
N LEU A 90 -7.61 -14.25 -8.01
CA LEU A 90 -7.53 -15.71 -8.21
C LEU A 90 -8.56 -16.20 -9.23
N SER A 91 -9.82 -15.76 -9.17
CA SER A 91 -10.84 -16.03 -10.18
C SER A 91 -12.08 -15.14 -10.05
N ILE A 92 -13.01 -15.22 -11.02
CA ILE A 92 -14.27 -14.44 -11.09
C ILE A 92 -15.13 -14.57 -9.81
N GLY A 93 -14.98 -15.63 -9.01
CA GLY A 93 -15.76 -15.89 -7.80
C GLY A 93 -15.01 -15.77 -6.46
N SER A 94 -13.69 -15.51 -6.45
CA SER A 94 -12.92 -15.46 -5.20
C SER A 94 -11.64 -14.64 -5.32
N GLN A 95 -11.37 -13.79 -4.31
CA GLN A 95 -10.20 -12.92 -4.19
C GLN A 95 -9.73 -12.94 -2.73
N LYS A 96 -8.40 -12.90 -2.50
CA LYS A 96 -7.77 -12.87 -1.16
C LYS A 96 -7.05 -11.55 -0.93
#